data_AF-A0A9R0ZTW4-F1
#
_entry.id   AF-A0A9R0ZTW4-F1
#
_cell.length_a   1.000
_cell.length_b   1.000
_cell.length_c   1.000
_cell.angle_alpha   90.00
_cell.angle_beta   90.00
_cell.angle_gamma   90.00
#
_symmetry.space_group_name_H-M   'P 1'
#
loop_
_entity.id
_entity.type
_entity.pdbx_description
1 polymer ?
#
loop_
_entity_poly.entity_id
_entity_poly.type
_entity_poly.pdbx_seq_one_letter_code
_entity_poly.pdbx_strand_id
1 'polypeptide(L)'
;MREMQTKPDLIIGNYSDGNLVATLLAHKLGVTQCTIAHALEKTKYPNSDIYLDKFDSQYHFSCQFTADLIAMNHTDFIITSTFQEIAGSKDSVGQYESHIAFTLPDLYRVVHGIDVFDPKFNIVSPGADMTVYFPYTETDKRLTAFHSEIEELLYSDVENDEHKFVLKDRNKPIIFSMARLDRVKNMTGLVEMYGKNAHLKDLANLVIVAGDHGKESKDREEQAEFKRMYSLIEEYKLKGHIRWISAQMNRVRNGELYRYICDTKGAFCIL
;
A
#
# COMPACT_ATOMS: atom_id res chain seq x y z
N MET A 1 -32.71 -9.18 -3.56
CA MET A 1 -33.00 -9.00 -5.00
C MET A 1 -33.83 -7.75 -5.33
N ARG A 2 -34.11 -6.83 -4.37
CA ARG A 2 -34.92 -5.64 -4.66
C ARG A 2 -34.21 -4.61 -5.54
N GLU A 3 -32.90 -4.45 -5.34
CA GLU A 3 -32.06 -3.53 -6.13
C GLU A 3 -31.78 -4.05 -7.54
N MET A 4 -31.23 -5.26 -7.66
CA MET A 4 -30.78 -5.82 -8.94
C MET A 4 -31.92 -6.42 -9.79
N GLN A 5 -33.11 -6.63 -9.21
CA GLN A 5 -34.28 -7.29 -9.83
C GLN A 5 -34.05 -8.72 -10.39
N THR A 6 -32.80 -9.19 -10.42
CA THR A 6 -32.35 -10.53 -10.78
C THR A 6 -31.20 -10.98 -9.87
N LYS A 7 -30.73 -12.22 -10.03
CA LYS A 7 -29.48 -12.69 -9.41
C LYS A 7 -28.27 -12.07 -10.13
N PRO A 8 -27.13 -11.86 -9.45
CA PRO A 8 -25.91 -11.43 -10.10
C PRO A 8 -25.44 -12.46 -11.14
N ASP A 9 -24.85 -12.00 -12.24
CA ASP A 9 -24.22 -12.87 -13.24
C ASP A 9 -22.76 -13.21 -12.90
N LEU A 10 -22.11 -12.35 -12.10
CA LEU A 10 -20.74 -12.51 -11.60
C LEU A 10 -20.63 -11.89 -10.20
N ILE A 11 -19.86 -12.52 -9.32
CA ILE A 11 -19.49 -11.98 -8.00
C ILE A 11 -17.97 -11.90 -7.91
N ILE A 12 -17.44 -10.72 -7.59
CA ILE A 12 -16.00 -10.48 -7.45
C ILE A 12 -15.69 -10.20 -5.99
N GLY A 13 -15.00 -11.12 -5.33
CA GLY A 13 -14.40 -10.91 -4.02
C GLY A 13 -13.15 -10.05 -4.12
N ASN A 14 -12.94 -9.20 -3.12
CA ASN A 14 -11.77 -8.33 -3.02
C ASN A 14 -11.22 -8.42 -1.60
N TYR A 15 -9.93 -8.73 -1.45
CA TYR A 15 -9.25 -8.93 -0.17
C TYR A 15 -9.85 -10.07 0.67
N SER A 16 -9.24 -10.44 1.80
CA SER A 16 -9.61 -11.66 2.55
C SER A 16 -11.09 -11.72 2.96
N ASP A 17 -11.62 -10.62 3.51
CA ASP A 17 -13.00 -10.50 3.98
C ASP A 17 -14.00 -10.49 2.82
N GLY A 18 -13.75 -9.66 1.80
CA GLY A 18 -14.59 -9.61 0.61
C GLY A 18 -14.57 -10.92 -0.19
N ASN A 19 -13.44 -11.61 -0.21
CA ASN A 19 -13.31 -12.94 -0.81
C ASN A 19 -14.13 -13.99 -0.06
N LEU A 20 -14.11 -13.99 1.28
CA LEU A 20 -14.93 -14.90 2.08
C LEU A 20 -16.43 -14.62 1.89
N VAL A 21 -16.85 -13.35 1.89
CA VAL A 21 -18.25 -12.97 1.63
C VAL A 21 -18.67 -13.38 0.23
N ALA A 22 -17.82 -13.14 -0.78
CA ALA A 22 -18.07 -13.54 -2.16
C ALA A 22 -18.25 -15.06 -2.28
N THR A 23 -17.44 -15.85 -1.58
CA THR A 23 -17.57 -17.32 -1.52
C THR A 23 -18.93 -17.75 -0.98
N LEU A 24 -19.35 -17.18 0.15
CA LEU A 24 -20.65 -17.50 0.73
C LEU A 24 -21.82 -17.09 -0.18
N LEU A 25 -21.73 -15.93 -0.84
CA LEU A 25 -22.77 -15.45 -1.75
C LEU A 25 -22.83 -16.26 -3.04
N ALA A 26 -21.69 -16.54 -3.66
CA ALA A 26 -21.61 -17.33 -4.89
C ALA A 26 -22.17 -18.74 -4.69
N HIS A 27 -21.80 -19.39 -3.57
CA HIS A 27 -22.35 -20.68 -3.19
C HIS A 27 -23.88 -20.63 -3.01
N LYS A 28 -24.37 -19.63 -2.25
CA LYS A 28 -25.81 -19.48 -1.96
C LYS A 28 -26.64 -19.18 -3.20
N LEU A 29 -26.10 -18.43 -4.16
CA LEU A 29 -26.84 -17.93 -5.32
C LEU A 29 -26.59 -18.75 -6.60
N GLY A 30 -25.62 -19.65 -6.62
CA GLY A 30 -25.21 -20.41 -7.80
C GLY A 30 -24.75 -19.47 -8.92
N VAL A 31 -23.74 -18.65 -8.61
CA VAL A 31 -23.19 -17.60 -9.49
C VAL A 31 -21.70 -17.78 -9.63
N THR A 32 -21.16 -17.49 -10.81
CA THR A 32 -19.72 -17.51 -11.07
C THR A 32 -18.98 -16.54 -10.14
N GLN A 33 -17.89 -17.01 -9.55
CA GLN A 33 -17.06 -16.28 -8.60
C GLN A 33 -15.68 -15.97 -9.18
N CYS A 34 -15.26 -14.72 -9.02
CA CYS A 34 -13.88 -14.27 -9.14
C CYS A 34 -13.38 -13.85 -7.75
N THR A 35 -12.10 -14.05 -7.46
CA THR A 35 -11.44 -13.42 -6.31
C THR A 35 -10.21 -12.63 -6.75
N ILE A 36 -9.95 -11.54 -6.05
CA ILE A 36 -8.76 -10.70 -6.19
C ILE A 36 -8.18 -10.51 -4.79
N ALA A 37 -6.98 -11.00 -4.54
CA ALA A 37 -6.37 -10.91 -3.21
C ALA A 37 -6.01 -9.46 -2.85
N HIS A 38 -5.49 -8.67 -3.79
CA HIS A 38 -4.81 -7.38 -3.58
C HIS A 38 -3.52 -7.48 -2.75
N ALA A 39 -3.53 -8.24 -1.66
CA ALA A 39 -2.37 -8.63 -0.88
C ALA A 39 -2.69 -9.91 -0.09
N LEU A 40 -1.67 -10.73 0.17
CA LEU A 40 -1.75 -11.85 1.11
C LEU A 40 -0.85 -11.55 2.31
N GLU A 41 -1.45 -11.36 3.49
CA GLU A 41 -0.73 -10.84 4.66
C GLU A 41 0.36 -11.81 5.17
N LYS A 42 0.22 -13.11 4.89
CA LYS A 42 1.23 -14.12 5.25
C LYS A 42 2.62 -13.81 4.71
N THR A 43 2.73 -13.20 3.52
CA THR A 43 4.02 -12.78 2.96
C THR A 43 4.50 -11.42 3.46
N LYS A 44 3.58 -10.55 3.91
CA LYS A 44 3.90 -9.22 4.44
C LYS A 44 4.36 -9.27 5.89
N TYR A 45 3.95 -10.30 6.63
CA TYR A 45 4.37 -10.59 7.99
C TYR A 45 5.14 -11.92 8.01
N PRO A 46 6.47 -11.90 7.82
CA PRO A 46 7.26 -13.13 7.76
C PRO A 46 7.09 -13.99 9.00
N ASN A 47 6.96 -15.30 8.80
CA ASN A 47 6.77 -16.30 9.86
C ASN A 47 5.49 -16.08 10.70
N SER A 48 4.51 -15.33 10.19
CA SER A 48 3.21 -15.13 10.85
C SER A 48 2.37 -16.40 10.97
N ASP A 49 2.64 -17.40 10.13
CA ASP A 49 2.04 -18.74 10.19
C ASP A 49 2.63 -19.60 11.31
N ILE A 50 3.96 -19.72 11.38
CA ILE A 50 4.63 -20.53 12.40
C ILE A 50 4.63 -19.88 13.80
N TYR A 51 4.66 -18.55 13.89
CA TYR A 51 4.60 -17.80 15.15
C TYR A 51 3.23 -17.19 15.39
N LEU A 52 2.17 -17.91 15.02
CA LEU A 52 0.79 -17.45 15.09
C LEU A 52 0.43 -16.91 16.49
N ASP A 53 0.88 -17.58 17.55
CA ASP A 53 0.68 -17.19 18.96
C ASP A 53 1.08 -15.73 19.24
N LYS A 54 2.14 -15.23 18.60
CA LYS A 54 2.64 -13.86 18.77
C LYS A 54 1.82 -12.82 18.02
N PHE A 55 1.13 -13.22 16.95
CA PHE A 55 0.40 -12.31 16.08
C PHE A 55 -1.11 -12.34 16.30
N ASP A 56 -1.68 -13.48 16.71
CA ASP A 56 -3.12 -13.72 16.59
C ASP A 56 -3.97 -12.83 17.50
N SER A 57 -3.44 -12.43 18.66
CA SER A 57 -4.13 -11.51 19.58
C SER A 57 -4.33 -10.10 19.01
N GLN A 58 -3.51 -9.69 18.03
CA GLN A 58 -3.57 -8.37 17.40
C GLN A 58 -4.11 -8.42 15.97
N TYR A 59 -3.62 -9.37 15.16
CA TYR A 59 -3.90 -9.41 13.72
C TYR A 59 -4.94 -10.46 13.33
N HIS A 60 -5.26 -11.40 14.23
CA HIS A 60 -6.23 -12.47 13.98
C HIS A 60 -5.92 -13.27 12.70
N PHE A 61 -4.63 -13.58 12.47
CA PHE A 61 -4.17 -14.30 11.29
C PHE A 61 -4.72 -15.73 11.20
N SER A 62 -5.12 -16.34 12.32
CA SER A 62 -5.83 -17.62 12.32
C SER A 62 -7.12 -17.53 11.50
N CYS A 63 -7.90 -16.47 11.69
CA CYS A 63 -9.10 -16.19 10.91
C CYS A 63 -8.76 -15.84 9.46
N GLN A 64 -7.81 -14.93 9.26
CA GLN A 64 -7.49 -14.42 7.92
C GLN A 64 -6.95 -15.52 7.00
N PHE A 65 -5.96 -16.30 7.45
CA PHE A 65 -5.37 -17.36 6.61
C PHE A 65 -6.38 -18.48 6.33
N THR A 66 -7.30 -18.74 7.26
CA THR A 66 -8.41 -19.67 7.01
C THR A 66 -9.37 -19.13 5.94
N ALA A 67 -9.72 -17.84 6.00
CA ALA A 67 -10.56 -17.19 5.00
C ALA A 67 -9.90 -17.18 3.61
N ASP A 68 -8.60 -16.88 3.54
CA ASP A 68 -7.83 -16.89 2.31
C ASP A 68 -7.81 -18.29 1.68
N LEU A 69 -7.54 -19.33 2.47
CA LEU A 69 -7.55 -20.73 1.99
C LEU A 69 -8.92 -21.17 1.46
N ILE A 70 -9.99 -20.80 2.17
CA ILE A 70 -11.36 -21.11 1.73
C ILE A 70 -11.62 -20.44 0.39
N ALA A 71 -11.36 -19.14 0.27
CA ALA A 71 -11.74 -18.38 -0.91
C ALA A 71 -10.87 -18.70 -2.13
N MET A 72 -9.55 -18.92 -1.96
CA MET A 72 -8.66 -19.27 -3.07
C MET A 72 -9.02 -20.61 -3.72
N ASN A 73 -9.57 -21.56 -2.94
CA ASN A 73 -9.97 -22.86 -3.47
C ASN A 73 -11.41 -22.88 -3.97
N HIS A 74 -12.31 -22.11 -3.35
CA HIS A 74 -13.73 -22.11 -3.67
C HIS A 74 -14.07 -21.35 -4.95
N THR A 75 -13.30 -20.32 -5.30
CA THR A 75 -13.58 -19.47 -6.48
C THR A 75 -13.47 -20.23 -7.80
N ASP A 76 -14.19 -19.78 -8.83
CA ASP A 76 -14.09 -20.31 -10.19
C ASP A 76 -12.80 -19.85 -10.87
N PHE A 77 -12.40 -18.58 -10.67
CA PHE A 77 -11.12 -18.04 -11.15
C PHE A 77 -10.54 -16.97 -10.21
N ILE A 78 -9.23 -16.75 -10.34
CA ILE A 78 -8.44 -15.79 -9.57
C ILE A 78 -7.81 -14.80 -10.55
N ILE A 79 -7.99 -13.51 -10.30
CA ILE A 79 -7.24 -12.46 -10.98
C ILE A 79 -6.09 -11.99 -10.09
N THR A 80 -4.90 -11.90 -10.68
CA THR A 80 -3.71 -11.32 -10.07
C THR A 80 -3.19 -10.16 -10.90
N SER A 81 -2.48 -9.23 -10.27
CA SER A 81 -1.91 -8.07 -10.97
C SER A 81 -0.61 -8.40 -11.69
N THR A 82 0.13 -9.40 -11.20
CA THR A 82 1.47 -9.75 -11.68
C THR A 82 1.71 -11.26 -11.59
N PHE A 83 2.69 -11.75 -12.37
CA PHE A 83 3.18 -13.12 -12.25
C PHE A 83 3.81 -13.40 -10.87
N GLN A 84 4.52 -12.41 -10.31
CA GLN A 84 5.19 -12.51 -9.02
C GLN A 84 4.19 -12.81 -7.88
N GLU A 85 2.97 -12.28 -7.98
CA GLU A 85 1.89 -12.57 -7.03
C GLU A 85 1.56 -14.08 -6.98
N ILE A 86 1.65 -14.79 -8.11
CA ILE A 86 1.39 -16.23 -8.18
C ILE A 86 2.64 -17.03 -7.81
N ALA A 87 3.68 -16.96 -8.64
CA ALA A 87 4.83 -17.87 -8.65
C ALA A 87 6.18 -17.15 -8.47
N GLY A 88 6.14 -15.90 -8.00
CA GLY A 88 7.34 -15.20 -7.58
C GLY A 88 8.31 -14.91 -8.73
N SER A 89 9.58 -15.19 -8.46
CA SER A 89 10.68 -15.08 -9.41
C SER A 89 11.55 -16.32 -9.32
N LYS A 90 12.66 -16.35 -10.06
CA LYS A 90 13.65 -17.43 -9.93
C LYS A 90 14.23 -17.53 -8.50
N ASP A 91 14.36 -16.40 -7.82
CA ASP A 91 15.09 -16.29 -6.56
C ASP A 91 14.17 -16.03 -5.35
N SER A 92 12.86 -15.90 -5.57
CA SER A 92 11.89 -15.61 -4.51
C SER A 92 10.54 -16.29 -4.77
N VAL A 93 9.94 -16.80 -3.69
CA VAL A 93 8.62 -17.47 -3.72
C VAL A 93 7.50 -16.45 -3.93
N GLY A 94 6.49 -16.83 -4.72
CA GLY A 94 5.29 -16.03 -4.96
C GLY A 94 4.37 -15.88 -3.75
N GLN A 95 3.42 -14.94 -3.82
CA GLN A 95 2.48 -14.73 -2.72
C GLN A 95 1.55 -15.94 -2.56
N TYR A 96 0.87 -16.36 -3.62
CA TYR A 96 0.05 -17.58 -3.62
C TYR A 96 0.91 -18.84 -3.45
N GLU A 97 2.08 -18.92 -4.08
CA GLU A 97 3.02 -20.03 -3.91
C GLU A 97 3.38 -20.27 -2.44
N SER A 98 3.53 -19.22 -1.64
CA SER A 98 3.80 -19.36 -0.20
C SER A 98 2.66 -20.02 0.59
N HIS A 99 1.48 -20.21 -0.01
CA HIS A 99 0.32 -20.89 0.56
C HIS A 99 0.16 -22.35 0.07
N ILE A 100 1.07 -22.85 -0.77
CA ILE A 100 1.07 -24.26 -1.19
C ILE A 100 1.19 -25.17 0.05
N ALA A 101 2.18 -24.93 0.90
CA ALA A 101 2.38 -25.72 2.11
C ALA A 101 2.86 -24.84 3.27
N PHE A 102 2.12 -24.88 4.37
CA PHE A 102 2.47 -24.18 5.60
C PHE A 102 1.77 -24.82 6.80
N THR A 103 2.11 -24.37 8.01
CA THR A 103 1.48 -24.86 9.24
C THR A 103 1.16 -23.70 10.16
N LEU A 104 0.03 -23.82 10.84
CA LEU A 104 -0.37 -23.00 11.97
C LEU A 104 -0.27 -23.90 13.21
N PRO A 105 0.86 -23.89 13.95
CA PRO A 105 1.04 -24.75 15.11
C PRO A 105 -0.14 -24.65 16.08
N ASP A 106 -0.50 -25.78 16.68
CA ASP A 106 -1.65 -25.91 17.59
C ASP A 106 -3.04 -25.62 16.97
N LEU A 107 -3.12 -25.39 15.65
CA LEU A 107 -4.37 -25.17 14.94
C LEU A 107 -4.59 -26.18 13.79
N TYR A 108 -3.86 -26.07 12.68
CA TYR A 108 -3.91 -27.03 11.57
C TYR A 108 -2.66 -26.94 10.67
N ARG A 109 -2.50 -27.94 9.79
CA ARG A 109 -1.45 -27.98 8.77
C ARG A 109 -2.04 -28.01 7.37
N VAL A 110 -1.51 -27.18 6.50
CA VAL A 110 -1.84 -27.14 5.08
C VAL A 110 -0.74 -27.89 4.33
N VAL A 111 -1.07 -29.11 3.89
CA VAL A 111 -0.12 -29.93 3.12
C VAL A 111 -0.06 -29.50 1.65
N HIS A 112 -1.21 -29.12 1.10
CA HIS A 112 -1.35 -28.63 -0.28
C HIS A 112 -2.56 -27.67 -0.36
N GLY A 113 -2.32 -26.38 -0.14
CA GLY A 113 -3.34 -25.35 0.00
C GLY A 113 -3.76 -24.69 -1.31
N ILE A 114 -2.87 -24.65 -2.30
CA ILE A 114 -3.11 -24.12 -3.64
C ILE A 114 -2.06 -24.71 -4.58
N ASP A 115 -2.30 -24.69 -5.89
CA ASP A 115 -1.32 -25.03 -6.93
C ASP A 115 -1.06 -23.80 -7.81
N VAL A 116 0.19 -23.39 -7.96
CA VAL A 116 0.56 -22.27 -8.84
C VAL A 116 0.32 -22.56 -10.33
N PHE A 117 0.13 -23.83 -10.68
CA PHE A 117 -0.23 -24.27 -12.04
C PHE A 117 -1.74 -24.44 -12.23
N ASP A 118 -2.56 -24.11 -11.22
CA ASP A 118 -4.01 -24.21 -11.35
C ASP A 118 -4.52 -23.32 -12.49
N PRO A 119 -5.29 -23.85 -13.46
CA PRO A 119 -5.79 -23.08 -14.60
C PRO A 119 -6.73 -21.94 -14.22
N LYS A 120 -7.17 -21.86 -12.95
CA LYS A 120 -8.00 -20.75 -12.45
C LYS A 120 -7.25 -19.42 -12.34
N PHE A 121 -5.91 -19.44 -12.31
CA PHE A 121 -5.11 -18.21 -12.23
C PHE A 121 -5.04 -17.47 -13.57
N ASN A 122 -5.35 -16.17 -13.53
CA ASN A 122 -5.27 -15.28 -14.68
C ASN A 122 -4.59 -13.97 -14.27
N ILE A 123 -3.64 -13.50 -15.08
CA ILE A 123 -2.97 -12.22 -14.86
C ILE A 123 -3.71 -11.14 -15.65
N VAL A 124 -4.29 -10.17 -14.93
CA VAL A 124 -4.93 -9.00 -15.52
C VAL A 124 -4.39 -7.77 -14.81
N SER A 125 -3.31 -7.21 -15.36
CA SER A 125 -2.62 -6.07 -14.73
C SER A 125 -3.52 -4.82 -14.72
N PRO A 126 -3.64 -4.14 -13.56
CA PRO A 126 -4.42 -2.90 -13.46
C PRO A 126 -3.67 -1.73 -14.11
N GLY A 127 -4.32 -0.56 -14.13
CA GLY A 127 -3.72 0.68 -14.62
C GLY A 127 -4.07 1.88 -13.73
N ALA A 128 -3.51 3.03 -14.08
CA ALA A 128 -3.88 4.31 -13.50
C ALA A 128 -4.89 5.04 -14.41
N ASP A 129 -5.79 5.83 -13.82
CA ASP A 129 -6.71 6.68 -14.58
C ASP A 129 -5.93 7.75 -15.35
N MET A 130 -5.88 7.61 -16.68
CA MET A 130 -5.11 8.48 -17.57
C MET A 130 -5.62 9.92 -17.64
N THR A 131 -6.83 10.20 -17.12
CA THR A 131 -7.33 11.57 -16.98
C THR A 131 -6.73 12.28 -15.76
N VAL A 132 -6.26 11.52 -14.77
CA VAL A 132 -5.65 12.02 -13.54
C VAL A 132 -4.13 11.99 -13.62
N TYR A 133 -3.58 10.87 -14.07
CA TYR A 133 -2.14 10.62 -14.14
C TYR A 133 -1.69 10.59 -15.60
N PHE A 134 -0.94 11.62 -15.98
CA PHE A 134 -0.40 11.82 -17.33
C PHE A 134 0.98 12.48 -17.26
N PRO A 135 1.80 12.41 -18.32
CA PRO A 135 3.16 12.96 -18.33
C PRO A 135 3.22 14.46 -17.98
N TYR A 136 4.18 14.84 -17.14
CA TYR A 136 4.36 16.23 -16.69
C TYR A 136 4.74 17.20 -17.82
N THR A 137 5.20 16.67 -18.96
CA THR A 137 5.59 17.40 -20.16
C THR A 137 4.39 17.87 -21.00
N GLU A 138 3.18 17.36 -20.74
CA GLU A 138 1.95 17.82 -21.41
C GLU A 138 1.45 19.12 -20.77
N THR A 139 2.17 20.22 -21.04
CA THR A 139 1.95 21.53 -20.38
C THR A 139 0.52 22.06 -20.49
N ASP A 140 -0.14 21.86 -21.64
CA ASP A 140 -1.53 22.30 -21.86
C ASP A 140 -2.55 21.60 -20.96
N LYS A 141 -2.22 20.42 -20.42
CA LYS A 141 -3.09 19.66 -19.50
C LYS A 141 -2.79 19.91 -18.03
N ARG A 142 -1.73 20.68 -17.72
CA ARG A 142 -1.31 20.93 -16.33
C ARG A 142 -2.39 21.70 -15.57
N LEU A 143 -2.64 21.27 -14.34
CA LEU A 143 -3.66 21.86 -13.49
C LEU A 143 -3.03 22.99 -12.64
N THR A 144 -2.60 24.05 -13.31
CA THR A 144 -1.85 25.17 -12.69
C THR A 144 -2.62 25.89 -11.58
N ALA A 145 -3.95 25.78 -11.56
CA ALA A 145 -4.78 26.26 -10.46
C ALA A 145 -4.40 25.65 -9.10
N PHE A 146 -3.84 24.44 -9.06
CA PHE A 146 -3.36 23.81 -7.82
C PHE A 146 -1.96 24.23 -7.40
N HIS A 147 -1.21 25.00 -8.21
CA HIS A 147 0.20 25.30 -7.91
C HIS A 147 0.35 26.09 -6.61
N SER A 148 -0.53 27.05 -6.35
CA SER A 148 -0.49 27.81 -5.08
C SER A 148 -0.71 26.90 -3.87
N GLU A 149 -1.63 25.93 -3.95
CA GLU A 149 -1.87 24.96 -2.87
C GLU A 149 -0.70 24.00 -2.70
N ILE A 150 -0.10 23.55 -3.80
CA ILE A 150 1.05 22.64 -3.78
C ILE A 150 2.30 23.34 -3.23
N GLU A 151 2.53 24.60 -3.60
CA GLU A 151 3.63 25.40 -3.07
C GLU A 151 3.48 25.65 -1.57
N GLU A 152 2.26 25.90 -1.08
CA GLU A 152 1.98 25.97 0.36
C GLU A 152 2.29 24.63 1.02
N LEU A 153 1.74 23.54 0.47
CA LEU A 153 1.91 22.20 1.00
C LEU A 153 3.39 21.79 1.11
N LEU A 154 4.21 22.13 0.11
CA LEU A 154 5.62 21.74 0.05
C LEU A 154 6.56 22.71 0.79
N TYR A 155 6.33 24.02 0.68
CA TYR A 155 7.34 25.04 0.98
C TYR A 155 6.91 26.11 1.97
N SER A 156 5.68 26.05 2.50
CA SER A 156 5.26 26.94 3.58
C SER A 156 6.15 26.75 4.81
N ASP A 157 6.47 27.87 5.47
CA ASP A 157 7.23 27.87 6.73
C ASP A 157 6.31 27.60 7.95
N VAL A 158 5.02 27.39 7.70
CA VAL A 158 4.02 27.03 8.71
C VAL A 158 4.05 25.52 8.93
N GLU A 159 3.95 25.11 10.20
CA GLU A 159 3.67 23.73 10.60
C GLU A 159 2.26 23.66 11.18
N ASN A 160 1.45 22.72 10.68
CA ASN A 160 0.07 22.52 11.09
C ASN A 160 -0.30 21.04 10.95
N ASP A 161 -1.58 20.70 10.99
CA ASP A 161 -2.04 19.30 10.91
C ASP A 161 -2.15 18.76 9.47
N GLU A 162 -1.81 19.57 8.47
CA GLU A 162 -1.67 19.12 7.08
C GLU A 162 -0.20 18.85 6.73
N HIS A 163 0.74 19.56 7.34
CA HIS A 163 2.17 19.42 7.09
C HIS A 163 3.03 19.82 8.30
N LYS A 164 4.07 19.03 8.55
CA LYS A 164 5.06 19.22 9.61
C LYS A 164 6.44 19.39 8.99
N PHE A 165 7.30 20.10 9.72
CA PHE A 165 8.66 20.48 9.32
C PHE A 165 8.71 21.32 8.04
N VAL A 166 9.88 21.87 7.72
CA VAL A 166 10.04 22.85 6.63
C VAL A 166 11.22 22.46 5.74
N LEU A 167 11.12 22.76 4.45
CA LEU A 167 12.22 22.66 3.49
C LEU A 167 12.98 23.99 3.42
N LYS A 168 14.26 23.99 3.77
CA LYS A 168 15.08 25.21 3.79
C LYS A 168 15.44 25.69 2.39
N ASP A 169 15.75 24.76 1.48
CA ASP A 169 16.16 25.08 0.12
C ASP A 169 15.11 24.56 -0.87
N ARG A 170 14.33 25.48 -1.44
CA ARG A 170 13.23 25.18 -2.37
C ARG A 170 13.73 24.77 -3.77
N ASN A 171 15.01 24.99 -4.08
CA ASN A 171 15.57 24.71 -5.40
C ASN A 171 16.11 23.27 -5.53
N LYS A 172 16.21 22.53 -4.41
CA LYS A 172 16.67 21.14 -4.44
C LYS A 172 15.61 20.23 -5.07
N PRO A 173 16.02 19.22 -5.84
CA PRO A 173 15.14 18.12 -6.21
C PRO A 173 14.48 17.47 -5.00
N ILE A 174 13.27 16.93 -5.21
CA ILE A 174 12.52 16.25 -4.16
C ILE A 174 12.57 14.73 -4.35
N ILE A 175 13.00 14.01 -3.31
CA ILE A 175 12.71 12.59 -3.14
C ILE A 175 11.32 12.50 -2.52
N PHE A 176 10.36 12.00 -3.27
CA PHE A 176 8.96 11.95 -2.90
C PHE A 176 8.52 10.51 -2.61
N SER A 177 7.77 10.32 -1.54
CA SER A 177 7.07 9.07 -1.28
C SER A 177 5.69 9.33 -0.69
N MET A 178 4.69 8.55 -1.10
CA MET A 178 3.30 8.69 -0.67
C MET A 178 2.68 7.32 -0.46
N ALA A 179 2.29 7.03 0.78
CA ALA A 179 1.67 5.77 1.17
C ALA A 179 0.89 5.92 2.48
N ARG A 180 0.14 4.87 2.87
CA ARG A 180 -0.33 4.76 4.25
C ARG A 180 0.87 4.62 5.20
N LEU A 181 0.69 5.06 6.44
CA LEU A 181 1.70 4.91 7.47
C LEU A 181 1.46 3.61 8.24
N ASP A 182 2.00 2.51 7.74
CA ASP A 182 1.99 1.21 8.40
C ASP A 182 3.39 0.59 8.35
N ARG A 183 3.64 -0.44 9.17
CA ARG A 183 4.98 -1.03 9.32
C ARG A 183 5.49 -1.62 8.02
N VAL A 184 4.59 -2.15 7.18
CA VAL A 184 4.95 -2.81 5.93
C VAL A 184 5.34 -1.80 4.85
N LYS A 185 4.73 -0.61 4.83
CA LYS A 185 5.13 0.47 3.91
C LYS A 185 6.51 1.05 4.20
N ASN A 186 7.05 0.83 5.40
CA ASN A 186 8.43 1.14 5.78
C ASN A 186 8.86 2.59 5.49
N MET A 187 7.93 3.55 5.63
CA MET A 187 8.19 4.98 5.39
C MET A 187 9.26 5.51 6.36
N THR A 188 9.27 5.02 7.59
CA THR A 188 10.29 5.37 8.59
C THR A 188 11.67 4.81 8.24
N GLY A 189 11.74 3.64 7.58
CA GLY A 189 13.00 3.11 7.04
C GLY A 189 13.60 4.02 5.97
N LEU A 190 12.78 4.59 5.07
CA LEU A 190 13.23 5.58 4.10
C LEU A 190 13.81 6.83 4.78
N VAL A 191 13.13 7.33 5.81
CA VAL A 191 13.57 8.50 6.58
C VAL A 191 14.90 8.23 7.29
N GLU A 192 15.07 7.04 7.86
CA GLU A 192 16.31 6.60 8.48
C GLU A 192 17.47 6.52 7.47
N MET A 193 17.25 5.90 6.30
CA MET A 193 18.26 5.80 5.23
C MET A 193 18.68 7.17 4.70
N TYR A 194 17.71 8.05 4.46
CA TYR A 194 17.96 9.44 4.07
C TYR A 194 18.75 10.19 5.15
N GLY A 195 18.34 10.05 6.42
CA GLY A 195 18.98 10.75 7.53
C GLY A 195 20.44 10.37 7.77
N LYS A 196 20.79 9.10 7.52
CA LYS A 196 22.16 8.56 7.60
C LYS A 196 23.07 9.02 6.46
N ASN A 197 22.52 9.43 5.32
CA ASN A 197 23.30 9.78 4.13
C ASN A 197 23.43 11.32 3.97
N ALA A 198 24.54 11.87 4.46
CA ALA A 198 24.81 13.31 4.37
C ALA A 198 24.84 13.81 2.91
N HIS A 199 25.45 13.05 2.00
CA HIS A 199 25.52 13.43 0.59
C HIS A 199 24.12 13.53 -0.05
N LEU A 200 23.21 12.62 0.29
CA LEU A 200 21.83 12.65 -0.20
C LEU A 200 21.06 13.88 0.32
N LYS A 201 21.24 14.24 1.60
CA LYS A 201 20.65 15.45 2.21
C LYS A 201 21.17 16.75 1.57
N ASP A 202 22.41 16.73 1.09
CA ASP A 202 22.99 17.87 0.37
C ASP A 202 22.38 18.00 -1.03
N LEU A 203 22.12 16.87 -1.71
CA LEU A 203 21.62 16.84 -3.08
C LEU A 203 20.11 17.08 -3.22
N ALA A 204 19.29 16.58 -2.29
CA ALA A 204 17.83 16.58 -2.44
C ALA A 204 17.11 16.81 -1.11
N ASN A 205 15.86 17.25 -1.18
CA ASN A 205 14.93 17.28 -0.05
C ASN A 205 14.15 15.96 0.02
N LEU A 206 13.68 15.58 1.22
CA LEU A 206 12.79 14.44 1.41
C LEU A 206 11.36 14.93 1.67
N VAL A 207 10.39 14.46 0.88
CA VAL A 207 8.97 14.75 1.08
C VAL A 207 8.22 13.43 1.25
N ILE A 208 7.57 13.29 2.41
CA ILE A 208 6.84 12.09 2.79
C ILE A 208 5.37 12.47 2.97
N VAL A 209 4.47 11.83 2.23
CA VAL A 209 3.02 11.92 2.45
C VAL A 209 2.57 10.62 3.11
N ALA A 210 2.33 10.65 4.42
CA ALA A 210 1.90 9.47 5.17
C ALA A 210 1.25 9.84 6.50
N GLY A 211 0.17 9.14 6.85
CA GLY A 211 -0.58 9.29 8.10
C GLY A 211 -1.49 10.53 8.15
N ASP A 212 -2.52 10.48 8.99
CA ASP A 212 -3.40 11.64 9.25
C ASP A 212 -2.89 12.40 10.49
N HIS A 213 -2.45 13.65 10.36
CA HIS A 213 -1.95 14.42 11.51
C HIS A 213 -3.08 15.21 12.19
N GLY A 214 -4.23 15.38 11.54
CA GLY A 214 -5.37 16.14 12.06
C GLY A 214 -6.24 15.35 13.03
N LYS A 215 -6.00 14.05 13.15
CA LYS A 215 -6.72 13.18 14.09
C LYS A 215 -5.76 12.23 14.77
N GLU A 216 -6.01 11.97 16.05
CA GLU A 216 -5.33 10.90 16.74
C GLU A 216 -5.68 9.55 16.09
N SER A 217 -4.66 8.83 15.63
CA SER A 217 -4.84 7.53 15.00
C SER A 217 -5.41 6.53 16.00
N LYS A 218 -6.29 5.64 15.50
CA LYS A 218 -6.78 4.47 16.25
C LYS A 218 -6.07 3.18 15.85
N ASP A 219 -5.21 3.24 14.83
CA ASP A 219 -4.45 2.10 14.35
C ASP A 219 -3.12 1.99 15.10
N ARG A 220 -2.81 0.78 15.59
CA ARG A 220 -1.64 0.57 16.45
C ARG A 220 -0.33 0.68 15.67
N GLU A 221 -0.29 0.25 14.42
CA GLU A 221 0.92 0.37 13.59
C GLU A 221 1.17 1.83 13.24
N GLU A 222 0.14 2.55 12.81
CA GLU A 222 0.23 3.96 12.49
C GLU A 222 0.73 4.76 13.71
N GLN A 223 0.18 4.55 14.91
CA GLN A 223 0.67 5.18 16.15
C GLN A 223 2.16 4.91 16.42
N ALA A 224 2.60 3.66 16.23
CA ALA A 224 4.00 3.28 16.43
C ALA A 224 4.92 3.92 15.39
N GLU A 225 4.50 3.95 14.13
CA GLU A 225 5.24 4.57 13.03
C GLU A 225 5.28 6.10 13.14
N PHE A 226 4.21 6.75 13.63
CA PHE A 226 4.22 8.18 13.98
C PHE A 226 5.32 8.48 15.00
N LYS A 227 5.35 7.71 16.10
CA LYS A 227 6.37 7.88 17.15
C LYS A 227 7.78 7.71 16.59
N ARG A 228 7.99 6.67 15.77
CA ARG A 228 9.29 6.40 15.13
C ARG A 228 9.69 7.51 14.17
N MET A 229 8.76 8.03 13.36
CA MET A 229 8.99 9.15 12.45
C MET A 229 9.54 10.38 13.18
N TYR A 230 8.86 10.81 14.25
CA TYR A 230 9.34 11.93 15.07
C TYR A 230 10.72 11.67 15.68
N SER A 231 10.96 10.47 16.22
CA SER A 231 12.26 10.11 16.79
C SER A 231 13.40 10.19 15.76
N LEU A 232 13.20 9.65 14.55
CA LEU A 232 14.21 9.68 13.48
C LEU A 232 14.49 11.10 12.99
N ILE A 233 13.46 11.93 12.85
CA ILE A 233 13.61 13.32 12.40
C ILE A 233 14.45 14.12 13.40
N GLU A 234 14.26 13.90 14.69
CA GLU A 234 15.05 14.53 15.74
C GLU A 234 16.48 13.96 15.79
N GLU A 235 16.63 12.63 15.80
CA GLU A 235 17.94 11.93 15.85
C GLU A 235 18.86 12.37 14.70
N TYR A 236 18.35 12.40 13.46
CA TYR A 236 19.11 12.75 12.27
C TYR A 236 19.08 14.24 11.93
N LYS A 237 18.45 15.07 12.77
CA LYS A 237 18.33 16.53 12.63
C LYS A 237 17.81 16.94 11.25
N LEU A 238 16.66 16.38 10.86
CA LEU A 238 16.13 16.52 9.49
C LEU A 238 15.34 17.80 9.25
N LYS A 239 15.14 18.65 10.26
CA LYS A 239 14.50 19.97 10.09
C LYS A 239 15.26 20.79 9.05
N GLY A 240 14.56 21.30 8.04
CA GLY A 240 15.16 21.99 6.88
C GLY A 240 15.43 21.09 5.68
N HIS A 241 15.39 19.76 5.86
CA HIS A 241 15.66 18.76 4.82
C HIS A 241 14.48 17.81 4.56
N ILE A 242 13.45 17.82 5.42
CA ILE A 242 12.27 16.96 5.33
C ILE A 242 10.99 17.79 5.41
N ARG A 243 9.98 17.38 4.62
CA ARG A 243 8.59 17.80 4.75
C ARG A 243 7.73 16.56 4.95
N TRP A 244 6.97 16.53 6.05
CA TRP A 244 6.06 15.43 6.34
C TRP A 244 4.63 15.91 6.21
N ILE A 245 3.94 15.42 5.19
CA ILE A 245 2.61 15.85 4.79
C ILE A 245 1.61 14.77 5.20
N SER A 246 0.45 15.22 5.69
CA SER A 246 -0.66 14.36 6.03
C SER A 246 -1.33 13.76 4.78
N ALA A 247 -2.04 12.64 4.95
CA ALA A 247 -2.65 11.87 3.88
C ALA A 247 -3.47 12.73 2.90
N GLN A 248 -3.14 12.63 1.60
CA GLN A 248 -3.75 13.44 0.55
C GLN A 248 -4.91 12.68 -0.14
N MET A 249 -6.14 13.16 0.08
CA MET A 249 -7.35 12.44 -0.35
C MET A 249 -7.88 12.87 -1.74
N ASN A 250 -7.39 13.96 -2.31
CA ASN A 250 -7.82 14.44 -3.62
C ASN A 250 -6.94 13.88 -4.73
N ARG A 251 -7.38 12.80 -5.39
CA ARG A 251 -6.61 12.15 -6.47
C ARG A 251 -6.24 13.09 -7.63
N VAL A 252 -7.08 14.08 -7.93
CA VAL A 252 -6.84 15.03 -9.04
C VAL A 252 -5.66 15.95 -8.69
N ARG A 253 -5.66 16.50 -7.47
CA ARG A 253 -4.52 17.27 -6.95
C ARG A 253 -3.27 16.40 -6.79
N ASN A 254 -3.42 15.14 -6.36
CA ASN A 254 -2.30 14.20 -6.25
C ASN A 254 -1.62 13.96 -7.60
N GLY A 255 -2.40 13.86 -8.68
CA GLY A 255 -1.86 13.78 -10.03
C GLY A 255 -0.98 14.99 -10.38
N GLU A 256 -1.42 16.20 -10.01
CA GLU A 256 -0.61 17.42 -10.20
C GLU A 256 0.60 17.47 -9.28
N LEU A 257 0.49 16.98 -8.04
CA LEU A 257 1.62 16.87 -7.12
C LEU A 257 2.73 16.00 -7.70
N TYR A 258 2.41 14.81 -8.24
CA TYR A 258 3.40 13.96 -8.93
C TYR A 258 4.11 14.72 -10.06
N ARG A 259 3.36 15.45 -10.90
CA ARG A 259 3.93 16.24 -11.99
C ARG A 259 4.78 17.40 -11.47
N TYR A 260 4.39 18.04 -10.38
CA TYR A 260 5.15 19.08 -9.71
C TYR A 260 6.49 18.55 -9.18
N ILE A 261 6.53 17.35 -8.61
CA ILE A 261 7.79 16.70 -8.22
C ILE A 261 8.70 16.49 -9.44
N CYS A 262 8.15 16.12 -10.60
CA CYS A 262 8.93 16.01 -11.85
C CYS A 262 9.53 17.35 -12.30
N ASP A 263 8.84 18.48 -12.06
CA ASP A 263 9.36 19.82 -12.37
C ASP A 263 10.64 20.10 -11.55
N THR A 264 10.71 19.64 -10.30
CA THR A 264 11.90 19.74 -9.43
C THR A 264 13.06 18.82 -9.86
N LYS A 265 12.87 17.99 -10.91
CA LYS A 265 13.80 16.90 -11.30
C LYS A 265 14.02 15.89 -10.16
N GLY A 266 12.99 15.72 -9.34
CA GLY A 266 12.95 14.78 -8.24
C GLY A 266 12.75 13.33 -8.69
N ALA A 267 12.58 12.46 -7.71
CA ALA A 267 12.33 11.03 -7.90
C ALA A 267 11.23 10.54 -6.96
N PHE A 268 10.49 9.51 -7.38
CA PHE A 268 9.61 8.77 -6.49
C PHE A 268 10.36 7.59 -5.87
N CYS A 269 10.22 7.39 -4.56
CA CYS A 269 10.83 6.28 -3.84
C CYS A 269 9.77 5.44 -3.14
N ILE A 270 9.86 4.12 -3.31
CA ILE A 270 9.06 3.13 -2.60
C ILE A 270 10.03 2.03 -2.13
N LEU A 271 9.88 1.58 -0.88
CA LEU A 271 10.68 0.53 -0.25
C LEU A 271 9.86 -0.75 -0.07
#